data_AF-A0A819GR41-F1
#
_entry.id   AF-A0A819GR41-F1
#
_cell.length_a   1.000
_cell.length_b   1.000
_cell.length_c   1.000
_cell.angle_alpha   90.00
_cell.angle_beta   90.00
_cell.angle_gamma   90.00
#
_symmetry.space_group_name_H-M   'P 1'
#
loop_
_entity.id
_entity.type
_entity.pdbx_description
1 polymer ?
#
loop_
_entity_poly.entity_id
_entity_poly.type
_entity_poly.pdbx_seq_one_letter_code
_entity_poly.pdbx_strand_id
1 'polypeptide(L)'
;MLNTISVVRKKKYVVDDEEIILKSEPMKTIGYNHQSKLLYEKTIAQTDMKTPCPSINVIVINEDCLVLYEKLVSEGYRPLLSNMANVTNPEGGYRKDRSERLYCTTKCELKQSTTFDEYYLMKEFGAIYTSGITVFRQTEVNGYAFMKNHLYNVCAIAMVAYRDPELTKEKMLENIFAIAHHHKHDFS
;
A
#
# COMPACT_ATOMS: atom_id res chain seq x y z
N MET A 1 -0.89 -2.86 -21.80
CA MET A 1 -0.42 -1.99 -20.69
C MET A 1 0.24 -0.66 -21.12
N LEU A 2 0.77 -0.50 -22.35
CA LEU A 2 1.41 0.76 -22.81
C LEU A 2 0.52 2.02 -22.69
N ASN A 3 -0.80 1.88 -22.74
CA ASN A 3 -1.73 3.00 -22.67
C ASN A 3 -1.84 3.63 -21.25
N THR A 4 -1.62 2.87 -20.16
CA THR A 4 -1.76 3.40 -18.78
C THR A 4 -0.77 4.53 -18.49
N ILE A 5 0.50 4.40 -18.88
CA ILE A 5 1.49 5.47 -18.71
C ILE A 5 1.05 6.72 -19.46
N SER A 6 0.62 6.56 -20.71
CA SER A 6 0.18 7.68 -21.53
C SER A 6 -0.96 8.42 -20.83
N VAL A 7 -1.91 7.71 -20.24
CA VAL A 7 -3.02 8.30 -19.49
C VAL A 7 -2.54 9.03 -18.25
N VAL A 8 -1.65 8.44 -17.44
CA VAL A 8 -1.08 9.12 -16.26
C VAL A 8 -0.36 10.40 -16.66
N ARG A 9 0.41 10.40 -17.76
CA ARG A 9 1.11 11.58 -18.29
C ARG A 9 0.15 12.65 -18.82
N LYS A 10 -0.88 12.24 -19.57
CA LYS A 10 -1.88 13.15 -20.15
C LYS A 10 -2.91 13.61 -19.12
N LYS A 11 -3.01 12.91 -17.98
CA LYS A 11 -4.02 13.08 -16.94
C LYS A 11 -5.47 12.97 -17.44
N LYS A 12 -5.69 12.25 -18.55
CA LYS A 12 -7.02 12.07 -19.14
C LYS A 12 -7.09 10.87 -20.08
N TYR A 13 -8.30 10.38 -20.29
CA TYR A 13 -8.66 9.30 -21.22
C TYR A 13 -10.13 9.40 -21.63
N VAL A 14 -10.58 8.56 -22.55
CA VAL A 14 -11.97 8.56 -23.05
C VAL A 14 -12.66 7.25 -22.70
N VAL A 15 -13.92 7.35 -22.25
CA VAL A 15 -14.85 6.23 -22.00
C VAL A 15 -16.20 6.65 -22.55
N ASP A 16 -16.82 5.82 -23.40
CA ASP A 16 -18.15 6.09 -23.99
C ASP A 16 -18.26 7.49 -24.62
N ASP A 17 -17.25 7.89 -25.40
CA ASP A 17 -17.11 9.21 -26.04
C ASP A 17 -17.03 10.41 -25.07
N GLU A 18 -16.96 10.17 -23.76
CA GLU A 18 -16.73 11.17 -22.74
C GLU A 18 -15.26 11.26 -22.35
N GLU A 19 -14.71 12.49 -22.30
CA GLU A 19 -13.37 12.73 -21.78
C GLU A 19 -13.38 12.73 -20.25
N ILE A 20 -12.65 11.78 -19.67
CA ILE A 20 -12.48 11.62 -18.22
C ILE A 20 -11.14 12.23 -17.82
N ILE A 21 -11.18 13.16 -16.86
CA ILE A 21 -9.98 13.81 -16.29
C ILE A 21 -9.53 13.02 -15.05
N LEU A 22 -8.29 12.53 -15.08
CA LEU A 22 -7.66 11.87 -13.95
C LEU A 22 -7.18 12.93 -12.94
N LYS A 23 -7.96 13.12 -11.88
CA LYS A 23 -7.54 13.91 -10.72
C LYS A 23 -6.53 13.09 -9.92
N SER A 24 -5.29 13.56 -9.84
CA SER A 24 -4.26 12.93 -9.00
C SER A 24 -4.14 13.71 -7.70
N GLU A 25 -4.55 13.11 -6.58
CA GLU A 25 -4.13 13.56 -5.26
C GLU A 25 -2.61 13.33 -5.10
N PRO A 26 -1.90 14.13 -4.30
CA PRO A 26 -0.49 13.90 -4.02
C PRO A 26 -0.34 12.55 -3.32
N MET A 27 0.23 11.58 -4.03
CA MET A 27 0.59 10.29 -3.45
C MET A 27 1.72 10.48 -2.45
N LYS A 28 1.55 9.88 -1.26
CA LYS A 28 2.60 9.82 -0.24
C LYS A 28 3.10 8.39 -0.15
N THR A 29 4.39 8.19 -0.43
CA THR A 29 5.04 6.88 -0.33
C THR A 29 6.04 6.90 0.82
N ILE A 30 5.96 5.92 1.72
CA ILE A 30 6.86 5.77 2.89
C ILE A 30 7.50 4.39 2.85
N GLY A 31 8.83 4.35 2.78
CA GLY A 31 9.62 3.13 2.96
C GLY A 31 9.90 2.82 4.43
N TYR A 32 9.67 1.58 4.82
CA TYR A 32 10.03 0.98 6.10
C TYR A 32 11.08 -0.12 5.85
N ASN A 33 12.17 -0.11 6.60
CA ASN A 33 13.20 -1.14 6.53
C ASN A 33 13.31 -1.89 7.87
N HIS A 34 14.17 -2.91 7.94
CA HIS A 34 14.43 -3.67 9.19
C HIS A 34 14.89 -2.82 10.38
N GLN A 35 15.37 -1.60 10.14
CA GLN A 35 15.82 -0.67 11.17
C GLN A 35 14.71 0.31 11.58
N SER A 36 13.62 0.41 10.82
CA SER A 36 12.45 1.22 11.16
C SER A 36 11.76 0.60 12.38
N LYS A 37 12.09 1.07 13.58
CA LYS A 37 11.45 0.66 14.83
C LYS A 37 10.13 1.40 14.98
N LEU A 38 9.03 0.88 14.44
CA LEU A 38 7.68 1.46 14.61
C LEU A 38 7.28 1.61 16.09
N LEU A 39 7.91 0.83 16.96
CA LEU A 39 7.88 0.97 18.40
C LEU A 39 9.32 1.26 18.86
N TYR A 40 9.61 2.52 19.19
CA TYR A 40 10.80 2.85 19.98
C TYR A 40 10.72 2.06 21.29
N GLU A 41 11.88 1.58 21.80
CA GLU A 41 12.06 0.77 23.02
C GLU A 41 11.32 1.32 24.24
N LYS A 42 10.01 1.15 24.26
CA LYS A 42 9.25 0.93 25.47
C LYS A 42 9.02 -0.56 25.47
N THR A 43 9.65 -1.24 26.42
CA THR A 43 9.09 -2.47 26.97
C THR A 43 7.70 -2.09 27.48
N ILE A 44 6.70 -2.19 26.61
CA ILE A 44 5.31 -2.04 27.02
C ILE A 44 5.05 -3.32 27.80
N ALA A 45 4.89 -3.20 29.12
CA ALA A 45 4.46 -4.34 29.90
C ALA A 45 3.17 -4.87 29.27
N GLN A 46 2.98 -6.19 29.20
CA GLN A 46 1.79 -6.79 28.59
C GLN A 46 0.48 -6.23 29.20
N THR A 47 0.55 -5.72 30.43
CA THR A 47 -0.50 -5.01 31.17
C THR A 47 -0.82 -3.60 30.66
N ASP A 48 0.11 -2.94 29.97
CA ASP A 48 -0.03 -1.59 29.41
C ASP A 48 -0.50 -1.63 27.94
N MET A 49 -0.50 -2.81 27.30
CA MET A 49 -1.18 -3.03 26.04
C MET A 49 -2.69 -2.99 26.30
N LYS A 50 -3.32 -1.82 26.17
CA LYS A 50 -4.77 -1.78 25.96
C LYS A 50 -5.07 -2.65 24.75
N THR A 51 -5.81 -3.74 24.93
CA THR A 51 -6.30 -4.55 23.82
C THR A 51 -7.10 -3.63 22.90
N PRO A 52 -6.59 -3.25 21.71
CA PRO A 52 -7.18 -2.15 20.93
C PRO A 52 -8.55 -2.53 20.35
N CYS A 53 -8.81 -3.83 20.26
CA CYS A 53 -10.02 -4.40 19.68
C CYS A 53 -10.41 -5.67 20.47
N PRO A 54 -11.66 -5.78 20.98
CA PRO A 54 -12.09 -6.93 21.77
C PRO A 54 -12.28 -8.21 20.93
N SER A 55 -12.39 -8.09 19.61
CA SER A 55 -12.57 -9.23 18.70
C SER A 55 -12.13 -8.91 17.28
N ILE A 56 -11.31 -9.78 16.67
CA ILE A 56 -10.92 -9.68 15.26
C ILE A 56 -11.82 -10.62 14.45
N ASN A 57 -12.48 -10.08 13.42
CA ASN A 57 -13.22 -10.88 12.45
C ASN A 57 -12.34 -11.20 11.25
N VAL A 58 -12.08 -12.48 11.02
CA VAL A 58 -11.36 -12.97 9.84
C VAL A 58 -12.36 -13.63 8.90
N ILE A 59 -12.42 -13.16 7.65
CA ILE A 59 -13.36 -13.64 6.65
C ILE A 59 -12.56 -13.98 5.38
N VAL A 60 -12.86 -15.13 4.78
CA VAL A 60 -12.29 -15.53 3.49
C VAL A 60 -13.37 -15.36 2.42
N ILE A 61 -13.09 -14.52 1.43
CA ILE A 61 -14.00 -14.19 0.33
C ILE A 61 -13.28 -14.43 -0.99
N ASN A 62 -13.93 -15.13 -1.92
CA ASN A 62 -13.42 -15.32 -3.27
C ASN A 62 -13.85 -14.16 -4.17
N GLU A 63 -13.15 -13.02 -4.07
CA GLU A 63 -13.46 -11.78 -4.80
C GLU A 63 -12.17 -10.99 -5.10
N ASP A 64 -12.19 -10.13 -6.13
CA ASP A 64 -11.11 -9.21 -6.44
C ASP A 64 -10.88 -8.20 -5.30
N CYS A 65 -9.61 -8.00 -4.93
CA CYS A 65 -9.22 -7.10 -3.83
C CYS A 65 -9.74 -5.67 -4.02
N LEU A 66 -9.80 -5.15 -5.25
CA LEU A 66 -10.27 -3.79 -5.53
C LEU A 66 -11.80 -3.68 -5.43
N VAL A 67 -12.52 -4.74 -5.80
CA VAL A 67 -13.98 -4.83 -5.63
C VAL A 67 -14.32 -4.85 -4.13
N LEU A 68 -13.62 -5.68 -3.36
CA LEU A 68 -13.80 -5.73 -1.91
C LEU A 68 -13.38 -4.41 -1.23
N TYR A 69 -12.32 -3.77 -1.71
CA TYR A 69 -11.89 -2.46 -1.21
C TYR A 69 -12.97 -1.40 -1.40
N GLU A 70 -13.53 -1.29 -2.60
CA GLU A 70 -14.60 -0.34 -2.90
C GLU A 70 -15.82 -0.58 -2.00
N LYS A 71 -16.21 -1.85 -1.83
CA LYS A 71 -17.28 -2.24 -0.91
C LYS A 71 -17.00 -1.79 0.53
N LEU A 72 -15.82 -2.10 1.07
CA LEU A 72 -15.47 -1.72 2.44
C LEU A 72 -15.40 -0.20 2.64
N VAL A 73 -14.93 0.54 1.64
CA VAL A 73 -14.99 2.02 1.65
C VAL A 73 -16.43 2.52 1.68
N SER A 74 -17.33 1.90 0.90
CA SER A 74 -18.76 2.26 0.92
C SER A 74 -19.45 1.97 2.26
N GLU A 75 -18.90 1.03 3.04
CA GLU A 75 -19.35 0.70 4.40
C GLU A 75 -18.71 1.61 5.47
N GLY A 76 -17.85 2.56 5.07
CA GLY A 76 -17.21 3.53 5.97
C GLY A 76 -15.86 3.08 6.53
N TYR A 77 -15.32 1.94 6.07
CA TYR A 77 -13.99 1.50 6.47
C TYR A 77 -12.89 2.22 5.69
N ARG A 78 -11.65 2.12 6.20
CA ARG A 78 -10.44 2.58 5.52
C ARG A 78 -9.48 1.41 5.26
N PRO A 79 -9.74 0.58 4.24
CA PRO A 79 -8.98 -0.65 4.04
C PRO A 79 -7.54 -0.37 3.64
N LEU A 80 -6.69 -1.38 3.82
CA LEU A 80 -5.29 -1.38 3.37
C LEU A 80 -5.08 -2.56 2.43
N LEU A 81 -4.74 -2.28 1.17
CA LEU A 81 -4.43 -3.33 0.19
C LEU A 81 -3.04 -3.89 0.41
N SER A 82 -2.93 -5.20 0.57
CA SER A 82 -1.63 -5.87 0.49
C SER A 82 -1.25 -6.10 -0.96
N ASN A 83 -0.12 -5.52 -1.38
CA ASN A 83 0.50 -5.81 -2.66
C ASN A 83 1.66 -6.77 -2.44
N MET A 84 1.53 -8.01 -2.95
CA MET A 84 2.60 -9.02 -2.91
C MET A 84 3.72 -8.62 -3.88
N ALA A 85 4.62 -7.78 -3.41
CA ALA A 85 5.61 -7.14 -4.25
C ALA A 85 6.81 -8.06 -4.51
N ASN A 86 7.42 -7.85 -5.68
CA ASN A 86 8.65 -8.52 -6.06
C ASN A 86 9.85 -7.95 -5.25
N VAL A 87 10.81 -8.81 -4.90
CA VAL A 87 12.01 -8.49 -4.10
C VAL A 87 12.97 -7.52 -4.78
N THR A 88 13.02 -7.50 -6.10
CA THR A 88 14.07 -6.79 -6.84
C THR A 88 13.55 -5.63 -7.68
N ASN A 89 12.25 -5.60 -8.00
CA ASN A 89 11.70 -4.65 -8.97
C ASN A 89 10.43 -3.97 -8.46
N PRO A 90 10.41 -2.64 -8.25
CA PRO A 90 9.17 -1.92 -8.09
C PRO A 90 8.31 -2.20 -9.32
N GLU A 91 7.04 -2.54 -9.10
CA GLU A 91 6.08 -2.74 -10.18
C GLU A 91 6.45 -3.85 -11.18
N GLY A 92 7.33 -4.79 -10.80
CA GLY A 92 7.77 -5.85 -11.72
C GLY A 92 8.64 -5.36 -12.89
N GLY A 93 9.23 -4.16 -12.79
CA GLY A 93 10.16 -3.60 -13.79
C GLY A 93 9.66 -2.34 -14.49
N TYR A 94 8.69 -1.64 -13.92
CA TYR A 94 8.09 -0.43 -14.50
C TYR A 94 8.66 0.85 -13.84
N ARG A 95 8.63 1.96 -14.61
CA ARG A 95 9.66 3.02 -14.63
C ARG A 95 9.73 3.95 -13.39
N LYS A 96 10.88 4.64 -13.28
CA LYS A 96 11.26 5.59 -12.22
C LYS A 96 10.59 6.97 -12.38
N ASP A 97 9.44 7.24 -11.76
CA ASP A 97 8.89 8.59 -11.65
C ASP A 97 8.80 9.14 -10.21
N ARG A 98 8.87 10.49 -10.16
CA ARG A 98 9.22 11.36 -9.02
C ARG A 98 8.01 11.65 -8.10
N SER A 99 7.42 10.62 -7.50
CA SER A 99 6.53 10.83 -6.34
C SER A 99 7.33 11.33 -5.14
N GLU A 100 6.68 12.04 -4.20
CA GLU A 100 7.31 12.36 -2.93
C GLU A 100 7.54 11.06 -2.14
N ARG A 101 8.80 10.71 -1.97
CA ARG A 101 9.25 9.48 -1.32
C ARG A 101 9.87 9.83 0.01
N LEU A 102 9.27 9.30 1.06
CA LEU A 102 9.74 9.38 2.42
C LEU A 102 10.28 8.02 2.83
N TYR A 103 11.18 8.01 3.81
CA TYR A 103 11.51 6.80 4.54
C TYR A 103 11.37 7.04 6.04
N CYS A 104 11.03 5.98 6.76
CA CYS A 104 10.93 5.99 8.21
C CYS A 104 12.31 5.69 8.82
N THR A 105 12.86 6.63 9.58
CA THR A 105 14.13 6.43 10.27
C THR A 105 13.98 5.46 11.44
N THR A 106 15.12 5.05 12.01
CA THR A 106 15.19 4.29 13.27
C THR A 106 14.51 4.96 14.47
N LYS A 107 14.21 6.26 14.37
CA LYS A 107 13.52 7.07 15.39
C LYS A 107 12.05 7.36 15.06
N CYS A 108 11.44 6.68 14.08
CA CYS A 108 10.09 6.97 13.57
C CYS A 108 9.91 8.35 12.94
N GLU A 109 10.98 8.98 12.46
CA GLU A 109 10.89 10.25 11.74
C GLU A 109 10.72 10.00 10.24
N LEU A 110 9.85 10.76 9.58
CA LEU A 110 9.72 10.74 8.13
C LEU A 110 10.73 11.70 7.50
N LYS A 111 11.62 11.18 6.66
CA LYS A 111 12.62 11.98 5.93
C LYS A 111 12.47 11.83 4.43
N GLN A 112 12.64 12.93 3.70
CA GLN A 112 12.60 12.95 2.23
C GLN A 112 13.82 12.23 1.65
N SER A 113 13.60 11.36 0.69
CA SER A 113 14.66 10.65 -0.04
C SER A 113 15.14 11.50 -1.21
N THR A 114 16.46 11.74 -1.29
CA THR A 114 17.11 12.54 -2.35
C THR A 114 17.81 11.70 -3.42
N THR A 115 17.97 10.39 -3.21
CA THR A 115 18.66 9.47 -4.13
C THR A 115 17.81 8.25 -4.47
N PHE A 116 17.65 7.97 -5.76
CA PHE A 116 16.81 6.89 -6.27
C PHE A 116 17.47 5.50 -6.14
N ASP A 117 18.81 5.44 -6.07
CA ASP A 117 19.56 4.20 -6.33
C ASP A 117 19.96 3.40 -5.08
N GLU A 118 19.64 3.85 -3.86
CA GLU A 118 20.02 3.12 -2.63
C GLU A 118 18.86 2.38 -1.94
N TYR A 119 17.62 2.49 -2.43
CA TYR A 119 16.44 2.23 -1.59
C TYR A 119 15.39 1.25 -2.13
N TYR A 120 15.74 0.28 -2.99
CA TYR A 120 14.94 -0.95 -3.05
C TYR A 120 15.28 -1.86 -1.85
N LEU A 121 15.08 -1.32 -0.64
CA LEU A 121 15.44 -1.91 0.65
C LEU A 121 14.29 -2.74 1.22
N MET A 122 13.70 -3.63 0.42
CA MET A 122 12.98 -4.76 1.01
C MET A 122 13.97 -5.88 1.39
N LYS A 123 15.08 -5.50 2.06
CA LYS A 123 15.89 -6.45 2.84
C LYS A 123 15.09 -6.84 4.08
N GLU A 124 15.15 -8.12 4.44
CA GLU A 124 14.44 -8.81 5.52
C GLU A 124 13.45 -7.92 6.33
N PHE A 125 12.14 -8.09 6.11
CA PHE A 125 11.05 -7.36 6.80
C PHE A 125 10.77 -5.91 6.36
N GLY A 126 11.38 -5.41 5.28
CA GLY A 126 11.02 -4.09 4.71
C GLY A 126 9.64 -4.05 4.04
N ALA A 127 8.98 -2.89 4.09
CA ALA A 127 7.67 -2.64 3.49
C ALA A 127 7.58 -1.22 2.92
N ILE A 128 6.75 -1.01 1.91
CA ILE A 128 6.47 0.30 1.31
C ILE A 128 4.99 0.57 1.49
N TYR A 129 4.65 1.60 2.26
CA TYR A 129 3.30 2.09 2.41
C TYR A 129 3.05 3.23 1.42
N THR A 130 1.93 3.19 0.70
CA THR A 130 1.53 4.23 -0.24
C THR A 130 0.08 4.61 0.00
N SER A 131 -0.18 5.90 0.22
CA SER A 131 -1.53 6.46 0.32
C SER A 131 -1.81 7.46 -0.78
N GLY A 132 -3.10 7.66 -1.11
CA GLY A 132 -3.52 8.58 -2.16
C GLY A 132 -3.50 7.96 -3.55
N ILE A 133 -3.50 6.63 -3.64
CA ILE A 133 -3.53 5.92 -4.93
C ILE A 133 -4.89 6.17 -5.58
N THR A 134 -4.87 6.42 -6.89
CA THR A 134 -6.08 6.49 -7.71
C THR A 134 -6.13 5.27 -8.61
N VAL A 135 -7.19 4.49 -8.49
CA VAL A 135 -7.46 3.34 -9.35
C VAL A 135 -8.50 3.74 -10.40
N PHE A 136 -8.14 3.57 -11.66
CA PHE A 136 -8.92 4.03 -12.82
C PHE A 136 -9.07 2.96 -13.91
N ARG A 137 -8.73 1.71 -13.58
CA ARG A 137 -8.95 0.53 -14.41
C ARG A 137 -9.77 -0.49 -13.64
N GLN A 138 -10.66 -1.16 -14.36
CA GLN A 138 -11.45 -2.26 -13.85
C GLN A 138 -10.59 -3.51 -13.60
N THR A 139 -11.22 -4.55 -13.06
CA THR A 139 -10.62 -5.86 -12.79
C THR A 139 -10.22 -6.60 -14.06
N GLU A 140 -9.48 -7.71 -13.90
CA GLU A 140 -9.03 -8.56 -15.00
C GLU A 140 -10.20 -9.15 -15.81
N VAL A 141 -11.28 -9.54 -15.14
CA VAL A 141 -12.50 -10.09 -15.76
C VAL A 141 -13.09 -9.12 -16.79
N ASN A 142 -12.93 -7.82 -16.57
CA ASN A 142 -13.36 -6.76 -17.48
C ASN A 142 -12.24 -6.27 -18.41
N GLY A 143 -11.16 -7.05 -18.57
CA GLY A 143 -10.03 -6.74 -19.44
C GLY A 143 -9.23 -5.51 -19.01
N TYR A 144 -9.32 -5.10 -17.73
CA TYR A 144 -8.75 -3.85 -17.22
C TYR A 144 -9.22 -2.59 -17.97
N ALA A 145 -10.48 -2.58 -18.42
CA ALA A 145 -11.09 -1.43 -19.09
C ALA A 145 -11.02 -0.16 -18.22
N PHE A 146 -11.07 1.01 -18.87
CA PHE A 146 -11.04 2.28 -18.15
C PHE A 146 -12.36 2.53 -17.41
N MET A 147 -12.28 3.07 -16.19
CA MET A 147 -13.45 3.34 -15.36
C MET A 147 -14.00 4.73 -15.64
N LYS A 148 -15.33 4.91 -15.61
CA LYS A 148 -15.93 6.25 -15.61
C LYS A 148 -15.77 6.95 -14.25
N ASN A 149 -15.90 6.17 -13.17
CA ASN A 149 -15.71 6.62 -11.79
C ASN A 149 -14.42 5.99 -11.25
N HIS A 150 -13.48 6.82 -10.80
CA HIS A 150 -12.25 6.34 -10.18
C HIS A 150 -12.47 6.02 -8.70
N LEU A 151 -11.71 5.06 -8.21
CA LEU A 151 -11.55 4.82 -6.78
C LEU A 151 -10.35 5.64 -6.28
N TYR A 152 -10.64 6.68 -5.50
CA TYR A 152 -9.64 7.62 -4.98
C TYR A 152 -9.17 7.23 -3.57
N ASN A 153 -8.03 7.79 -3.16
CA ASN A 153 -7.48 7.65 -1.80
C ASN A 153 -7.25 6.20 -1.37
N VAL A 154 -6.95 5.34 -2.33
CA VAL A 154 -6.57 3.96 -2.04
C VAL A 154 -5.26 3.94 -1.26
N CYS A 155 -5.22 3.12 -0.21
CA CYS A 155 -4.02 2.87 0.58
C CYS A 155 -3.54 1.45 0.31
N ALA A 156 -2.25 1.29 0.05
CA ALA A 156 -1.62 0.00 -0.18
C ALA A 156 -0.33 -0.14 0.63
N ILE A 157 -0.03 -1.37 1.03
CA ILE A 157 1.25 -1.77 1.60
C ILE A 157 1.86 -2.85 0.71
N ALA A 158 3.08 -2.60 0.25
CA ALA A 158 3.85 -3.50 -0.57
C ALA A 158 4.98 -4.11 0.26
N MET A 159 5.12 -5.43 0.20
CA MET A 159 6.13 -6.15 0.97
C MET A 159 6.62 -7.35 0.18
N VAL A 160 7.88 -7.74 0.42
CA VAL A 160 8.46 -8.95 -0.15
C VAL A 160 7.81 -10.19 0.44
N ALA A 161 7.08 -10.92 -0.40
CA ALA A 161 6.75 -12.30 -0.13
C ALA A 161 8.00 -13.16 -0.29
N TYR A 162 8.40 -13.88 0.76
CA TYR A 162 9.41 -14.93 0.61
C TYR A 162 8.88 -16.03 -0.29
N ARG A 163 9.73 -16.56 -1.15
CA ARG A 163 9.46 -17.83 -1.82
C ARG A 163 9.72 -18.93 -0.78
N ASP A 164 8.67 -19.67 -0.44
CA ASP A 164 8.74 -20.78 0.52
C ASP A 164 9.31 -20.38 1.90
N PRO A 165 8.64 -19.46 2.64
CA PRO A 165 9.11 -19.07 3.95
C PRO A 165 9.03 -20.24 4.93
N GLU A 166 10.08 -20.41 5.74
CA GLU A 166 9.98 -21.20 6.96
C GLU A 166 8.83 -20.64 7.84
N LEU A 167 8.00 -21.53 8.38
CA LEU A 167 6.84 -21.20 9.23
C LEU A 167 7.22 -20.44 10.53
N THR A 168 8.50 -20.21 10.78
CA THR A 168 9.07 -19.56 11.97
C THR A 168 9.19 -18.03 11.84
N LYS A 169 8.90 -17.45 10.66
CA LYS A 169 9.13 -16.01 10.38
C LYS A 169 7.92 -15.11 10.70
N GLU A 170 7.46 -15.13 11.95
CA GLU A 170 6.32 -14.34 12.45
C GLU A 170 6.51 -12.81 12.32
N LYS A 171 7.75 -12.33 12.44
CA LYS A 171 8.12 -10.90 12.46
C LYS A 171 7.68 -10.09 11.23
N MET A 172 7.47 -10.77 10.10
CA MET A 172 7.03 -10.13 8.86
C MET A 172 5.57 -9.68 8.95
N LEU A 173 4.70 -10.56 9.45
CA LEU A 173 3.28 -10.26 9.65
C LEU A 173 3.10 -9.17 10.71
N GLU A 174 3.84 -9.25 11.80
CA GLU A 174 3.83 -8.23 12.86
C GLU A 174 4.12 -6.82 12.31
N ASN A 175 5.08 -6.69 11.39
CA ASN A 175 5.43 -5.40 10.82
C ASN A 175 4.29 -4.81 9.97
N ILE A 176 3.57 -5.64 9.20
CA ILE A 176 2.40 -5.18 8.42
C ILE A 176 1.35 -4.57 9.35
N PHE A 177 0.98 -5.30 10.40
CA PHE A 177 -0.03 -4.85 11.35
C PHE A 177 0.44 -3.60 12.11
N ALA A 178 1.72 -3.52 12.49
CA ALA A 178 2.28 -2.33 13.12
C ALA A 178 2.21 -1.10 12.19
N ILE A 179 2.50 -1.26 10.89
CA ILE A 179 2.38 -0.19 9.89
C ILE A 179 0.92 0.20 9.71
N ALA A 180 0.02 -0.78 9.55
CA ALA A 180 -1.42 -0.55 9.39
C ALA A 180 -2.00 0.23 10.58
N HIS A 181 -1.66 -0.18 11.80
CA HIS A 181 -2.06 0.49 13.03
C HIS A 181 -1.48 1.91 13.14
N HIS A 182 -0.19 2.10 12.83
CA HIS A 182 0.45 3.42 12.82
C HIS A 182 -0.25 4.40 11.87
N HIS A 183 -0.70 3.91 10.72
CA HIS A 183 -1.46 4.67 9.74
C HIS A 183 -2.97 4.72 10.01
N LYS A 184 -3.46 4.15 11.12
CA LYS A 184 -4.87 4.17 11.54
C LYS A 184 -5.81 3.49 10.53
N HIS A 185 -5.45 2.30 10.06
CA HIS A 185 -6.35 1.46 9.28
C HIS A 185 -7.32 0.64 10.14
N ASP A 186 -7.07 0.58 11.44
CA ASP A 186 -7.82 -0.27 12.39
C ASP A 186 -8.99 0.46 13.08
N PHE A 187 -9.22 1.74 12.75
CA PHE A 187 -10.24 2.59 13.37
C PHE A 187 -11.25 3.06 12.32
N SER A 188 -12.51 2.67 12.48
CA SER A 188 -13.70 3.27 11.87
C SER A 188 -14.18 4.47 12.67
#